data_AF-A0A847WLL2-F1
#
_entry.id   AF-A0A847WLL2-F1
#
_cell.length_a   1.000
_cell.length_b   1.000
_cell.length_c   1.000
_cell.angle_alpha   90.00
_cell.angle_beta   90.00
_cell.angle_gamma   90.00
#
_symmetry.space_group_name_H-M   'P 1'
#
loop_
_entity.id
_entity.type
_entity.pdbx_description
1 polymer ?
#
loop_
_entity_poly.entity_id
_entity_poly.type
_entity_poly.pdbx_seq_one_letter_code
_entity_poly.pdbx_strand_id
1 'polypeptide(L)' 'MKKQMTILALLFGILLMTATGCKKTKGANAMTPIQPPQKGEEIAIITTNYGTMKVKFFPEVAPKAVENFTTHAKNGYYDG' A
#
# COMPACT_ATOMS: atom_id res chain seq x y z
N MET A 1 -6.98 -47.40 -26.36
CA MET A 1 -6.09 -46.22 -26.42
C MET A 1 -6.85 -44.90 -26.53
N LYS A 2 -7.83 -44.76 -27.45
CA LYS A 2 -8.62 -43.52 -27.61
C LYS A 2 -9.34 -43.06 -26.34
N LYS A 3 -9.98 -43.98 -25.59
CA LYS A 3 -10.69 -43.66 -24.31
C LYS A 3 -9.77 -43.15 -23.19
N GLN A 4 -8.54 -43.67 -23.10
CA GLN A 4 -7.55 -43.24 -22.10
C GLN A 4 -7.01 -41.84 -22.40
N MET A 5 -6.87 -41.52 -23.70
CA MET A 5 -6.46 -40.20 -24.17
C MET A 5 -7.53 -39.13 -23.94
N THR A 6 -8.82 -39.50 -24.02
CA THR A 6 -9.94 -38.61 -23.67
C THR A 6 -10.02 -38.31 -22.17
N ILE A 7 -9.76 -39.31 -21.31
CA ILE A 7 -9.76 -39.15 -19.85
C ILE A 7 -8.57 -38.28 -19.39
N LEU A 8 -7.39 -38.44 -20.00
CA LEU A 8 -6.21 -37.63 -19.70
C LEU A 8 -6.38 -36.17 -20.15
N ALA A 9 -7.06 -35.93 -21.28
CA ALA A 9 -7.40 -34.58 -21.73
C ALA A 9 -8.42 -33.88 -20.82
N LEU A 10 -9.38 -34.61 -20.26
CA LEU A 10 -10.34 -34.09 -19.26
C LEU A 10 -9.65 -33.75 -17.93
N LEU A 11 -8.71 -34.58 -17.46
CA LEU A 11 -7.94 -34.32 -16.24
C LEU A 11 -6.96 -33.14 -16.39
N PHE A 12 -6.34 -32.98 -17.56
CA PHE A 12 -5.47 -31.84 -17.84
C PHE A 12 -6.26 -30.53 -18.07
N GLY A 13 -7.48 -30.62 -18.61
CA GLY A 13 -8.37 -29.48 -18.79
C GLY A 13 -8.92 -28.90 -17.47
N ILE A 14 -9.19 -29.75 -16.48
CA ILE A 14 -9.63 -29.31 -15.14
C ILE A 14 -8.50 -28.61 -14.37
N LEU A 15 -7.23 -28.99 -14.62
CA LEU A 15 -6.05 -28.35 -14.01
C LEU A 15 -5.80 -26.91 -14.51
N LEU A 16 -6.33 -26.53 -15.67
CA LEU A 16 -6.20 -25.17 -16.21
C LEU A 16 -7.17 -24.16 -15.60
N MET A 17 -8.24 -24.60 -14.92
CA MET A 17 -9.23 -23.69 -14.33
C MET A 17 -8.89 -23.20 -12.91
N THR A 18 -7.84 -23.73 -12.27
CA THR A 18 -7.41 -23.26 -10.93
C THR A 18 -6.40 -22.12 -10.98
N ALA A 19 -6.01 -21.64 -12.17
CA ALA A 19 -5.02 -20.57 -12.34
C ALA A 19 -5.64 -19.17 -12.53
N THR A 20 -6.96 -19.00 -12.51
CA THR A 20 -7.58 -17.67 -12.37
C THR A 20 -7.61 -17.28 -10.89
N GLY A 21 -6.41 -17.05 -10.35
CA GLY A 21 -6.26 -16.28 -9.12
C GLY A 21 -6.91 -14.92 -9.29
N CYS A 22 -7.90 -14.64 -8.46
CA CYS A 22 -8.55 -13.34 -8.38
C CYS A 22 -7.48 -12.27 -8.10
N LYS A 23 -7.10 -11.46 -9.09
CA LYS A 23 -6.38 -10.22 -8.81
C LYS A 23 -7.36 -9.35 -8.01
N LYS A 24 -7.18 -9.28 -6.69
CA LYS A 24 -7.74 -8.18 -5.91
C LYS A 24 -7.05 -6.92 -6.41
N THR A 25 -7.66 -6.25 -7.39
CA THR A 25 -7.52 -4.82 -7.56
C THR A 25 -7.97 -4.21 -6.25
N LYS A 26 -7.00 -3.90 -5.37
CA LYS A 26 -7.26 -3.02 -4.24
C LYS A 26 -7.60 -1.67 -4.84
N GLY A 27 -8.90 -1.46 -5.04
CA GLY A 27 -9.45 -0.15 -5.34
C GLY A 27 -8.93 0.82 -4.29
N ALA A 28 -8.24 1.85 -4.77
CA ALA A 28 -7.74 2.95 -3.98
C ALA A 28 -8.92 3.72 -3.38
N ASN A 29 -9.39 3.30 -2.21
CA ASN A 29 -10.11 4.11 -1.21
C ASN A 29 -10.56 3.22 -0.04
N ALA A 30 -9.63 2.49 0.57
CA ALA A 30 -9.84 2.02 1.92
C ALA A 30 -9.26 3.08 2.86
N MET A 31 -10.12 3.97 3.38
CA MET A 31 -9.83 4.66 4.64
C MET A 31 -9.80 3.57 5.71
N THR A 32 -8.65 2.90 5.83
CA THR A 32 -8.36 2.05 6.97
C THR A 32 -8.38 2.91 8.23
N PRO A 33 -8.80 2.37 9.39
CA PRO A 33 -8.65 3.06 10.66
C PRO A 33 -7.22 3.58 10.80
N ILE A 34 -7.06 4.86 11.18
CA ILE A 34 -5.74 5.46 11.30
C ILE A 34 -5.00 4.73 12.43
N GLN A 35 -4.05 3.88 12.02
CA GLN A 35 -3.16 3.18 12.93
C GLN A 35 -1.97 4.08 13.28
N PRO A 36 -1.45 3.99 14.52
CA PRO A 36 -0.23 4.68 14.89
C PRO A 36 0.93 4.30 13.96
N PRO A 37 1.96 5.16 13.85
CA PRO A 37 3.13 4.85 13.04
C PRO A 37 3.84 3.61 13.57
N GLN A 38 4.30 2.75 12.66
CA GLN A 38 5.08 1.56 13.00
C GLN A 38 6.55 1.91 13.20
N LYS A 39 7.29 1.04 13.88
CA LYS A 39 8.73 1.23 14.08
C LYS A 39 9.45 1.26 12.74
N GLY A 40 10.18 2.34 12.47
CA GLY A 40 10.91 2.54 11.22
C GLY A 40 10.14 3.34 10.16
N GLU A 41 8.87 3.68 10.40
CA GLU A 41 8.16 4.65 9.55
C GLU A 41 8.70 6.07 9.80
N GLU A 42 8.91 6.83 8.72
CA GLU A 42 9.21 8.26 8.82
C GLU A 42 7.98 9.02 9.31
N ILE A 43 8.18 9.85 10.34
CA ILE A 43 7.16 10.73 10.91
C ILE A 43 7.74 12.14 11.01
N ALA A 44 6.88 13.16 10.97
CA ALA A 44 7.26 14.50 11.38
C ALA A 44 6.87 14.75 12.83
N ILE A 45 7.77 15.42 13.56
CA ILE A 45 7.49 16.00 14.87
C ILE A 45 7.46 17.51 14.67
N ILE A 46 6.30 18.11 14.88
CA ILE A 46 6.08 19.54 14.72
C ILE A 46 5.97 20.15 16.12
N THR A 47 6.90 21.01 16.49
CA THR A 47 6.88 21.73 17.76
C THR A 47 6.33 23.13 17.52
N THR A 48 5.32 23.49 18.30
CA THR A 48 4.70 24.82 18.28
C THR A 48 4.74 25.41 19.69
N ASN A 49 4.39 26.69 19.83
CA ASN A 49 4.19 27.33 21.12
C ASN A 49 2.99 26.76 21.92
N TYR A 50 2.17 25.91 21.31
CA TYR A 50 1.05 25.20 21.95
C TYR A 50 1.34 23.72 22.21
N GLY A 51 2.58 23.27 21.99
CA GLY A 51 3.02 21.90 22.21
C GLY A 51 3.42 21.17 20.93
N THR A 52 3.57 19.85 21.04
CA THR A 52 4.16 19.00 20.01
C THR A 52 3.13 18.09 19.36
N MET A 53 3.13 18.06 18.03
CA MET A 53 2.30 17.18 17.21
C MET A 53 3.18 16.12 16.52
N LYS A 54 2.64 14.92 16.35
CA LYS A 54 3.27 13.84 15.56
C LYS A 54 2.42 13.57 14.32
N VAL A 55 3.05 13.61 13.15
CA VAL A 55 2.38 13.43 11.86
C VAL A 55 2.87 12.15 11.20
N LYS A 56 1.93 11.26 10.88
CA LYS A 56 2.18 10.06 10.07
C LYS A 56 1.97 10.39 8.60
N PHE A 57 2.87 9.92 7.74
CA PHE A 57 2.77 10.09 6.29
C PHE A 57 2.11 8.91 5.59
N PHE A 58 1.53 9.18 4.42
CA PHE A 58 0.93 8.18 3.53
C PHE A 58 1.50 8.32 2.10
N PRO A 59 2.79 7.99 1.88
CA PRO A 59 3.47 8.23 0.61
C PRO A 59 2.86 7.45 -0.56
N GLU A 60 2.26 6.28 -0.30
CA GLU A 60 1.57 5.50 -1.33
C GLU A 60 0.28 6.17 -1.81
N VAL A 61 -0.38 6.95 -0.95
CA VAL A 61 -1.66 7.61 -1.25
C VAL A 61 -1.44 9.01 -1.83
N ALA A 62 -0.47 9.76 -1.29
CA ALA A 62 -0.22 11.15 -1.66
C ALA A 62 1.28 11.43 -1.86
N PRO A 63 1.94 10.78 -2.84
CA PRO A 63 3.40 10.79 -2.98
C PRO A 63 3.97 12.20 -3.11
N LYS A 64 3.39 13.01 -4.00
CA LYS A 64 3.86 14.39 -4.26
C LYS A 64 3.69 15.31 -3.05
N ALA A 65 2.62 15.14 -2.28
CA ALA A 65 2.37 15.98 -1.10
C ALA A 65 3.35 15.62 0.02
N VAL A 66 3.61 14.33 0.23
CA VAL A 66 4.59 13.85 1.22
C VAL A 66 6.00 14.31 0.83
N GLU A 67 6.40 14.18 -0.43
CA GLU A 67 7.69 14.66 -0.92
C GLU A 67 7.85 16.17 -0.75
N ASN A 68 6.85 16.96 -1.15
CA ASN A 68 6.85 18.41 -1.00
C ASN A 68 7.00 18.82 0.49
N PHE A 69 6.15 18.26 1.35
CA PHE A 69 6.18 18.58 2.78
C PHE A 69 7.51 18.20 3.43
N THR A 70 7.98 16.96 3.22
CA THR A 70 9.21 16.46 3.86
C THR A 70 10.46 17.20 3.37
N THR A 71 10.52 17.56 2.09
CA THR A 71 11.62 18.35 1.51
C THR A 71 11.66 19.74 2.16
N HIS A 72 10.55 20.45 2.18
CA HIS A 72 10.49 21.79 2.78
C HIS A 72 10.73 21.77 4.29
N ALA A 73 10.20 20.77 5.01
CA ALA A 73 10.47 20.59 6.43
C ALA A 73 11.95 20.34 6.73
N LYS A 74 12.62 19.48 5.96
CA LYS A 74 14.07 19.23 6.10
C LYS A 74 14.93 20.46 5.80
N ASN A 75 14.43 21.36 4.94
CA ASN A 75 15.08 22.63 4.62
C ASN A 75 14.76 23.76 5.62
N GLY A 76 14.01 23.48 6.70
CA GLY A 76 13.63 24.47 7.70
C GLY A 76 12.60 25.50 7.23
N TYR A 77 11.89 25.25 6.12
CA TYR A 77 10.94 26.21 5.55
C TYR A 77 9.77 26.55 6.51
N TYR A 78 9.41 25.62 7.39
CA TYR A 78 8.31 25.79 8.35
C TYR A 78 8.80 26.23 9.74
N ASP A 79 10.10 26.48 9.92
CA ASP A 79 10.66 26.90 11.20
C ASP A 79 10.44 28.41 11.36
N GLY A 80 9.56 28.80 12.30
CA GLY A 80 9.17 30.19 12.57
C GLY A 80 8.80 30.43 14.04
#